data_AF-A0AAE4IIP5-F1
#
_entry.id   AF-A0AAE4IIP5-F1
#
_cell.length_a   1.000
_cell.length_b   1.000
_cell.length_c   1.000
_cell.angle_alpha   90.00
_cell.angle_beta   90.00
_cell.angle_gamma   90.00
#
_symmetry.space_group_name_H-M   'P 1'
#
loop_
_entity.id
_entity.type
_entity.pdbx_description
1 polymer ?
#
loop_
_entity_poly.entity_id
_entity_poly.type
_entity_poly.pdbx_seq_one_letter_code
_entity_poly.pdbx_strand_id
1 'polypeptide(L)'
;MKISIDNHSYYNFKEIRGYINFMHHPSELLKNTLEDFFSVEVNYNFSPLLDNDLLALIQNNPKRNVYVDNNNQVSLLITVNPISDAHYLFVIQLKGNSIGLENRPKIFNVMASCISKSLTESYADSFTKAIWLLGDVLIKRFISLFVGKGVYNSYKIHSSIDFFTRLRSTTFEGKYFSSGLIVTKSIYDYKDSSNNHFGILQSLYTCSKLFSRIDTRYWYLVDGYSSFYLTDLKKDIHYVFINSDTDPSYLNRVLLKNVLMGSDLLFRVENGRDLSIVTSKGYEFIHQENVWRFRNYDMLQALIQAKVKLSDSVYNSLLYYVLYCSKHDISSIIWVPAYISKVQPLLKSFHSFTRSSFNIMDRNYSGLVKRMMSSDGATIISVDGTVKYYGCIVNMDSAKVNAVKGTGETVASLLASNGVAFKISQDGTIKVFLNEGKGGCIKF
;
A
#
# COMPACT_ATOMS: atom_id res chain seq x y z
N MET A 1 4.16 -28.27 24.64
CA MET A 1 2.90 -29.04 24.51
C MET A 1 2.88 -29.64 23.12
N LYS A 2 2.73 -30.97 23.00
CA LYS A 2 2.72 -31.69 21.72
C LYS A 2 1.29 -32.10 21.39
N ILE A 3 0.87 -31.90 20.15
CA ILE A 3 -0.43 -32.36 19.65
C ILE A 3 -0.20 -33.16 18.37
N SER A 4 -0.96 -34.22 18.17
CA SER A 4 -0.87 -35.06 16.97
C SER A 4 -2.15 -34.93 16.15
N ILE A 5 -2.02 -34.57 14.87
CA ILE A 5 -3.12 -34.45 13.90
C ILE A 5 -2.64 -35.11 12.61
N ASP A 6 -3.44 -36.01 12.02
CA ASP A 6 -3.14 -36.68 10.74
C ASP A 6 -1.69 -37.21 10.61
N ASN A 7 -1.20 -37.92 11.63
CA ASN A 7 0.19 -38.44 11.74
C ASN A 7 1.32 -37.39 11.82
N HIS A 8 1.01 -36.10 11.91
CA HIS A 8 2.00 -35.05 12.11
C HIS A 8 2.01 -34.59 13.58
N SER A 9 3.18 -34.20 14.07
CA SER A 9 3.37 -33.67 15.41
C SER A 9 3.51 -32.15 15.39
N TYR A 10 2.65 -31.47 16.13
CA TYR A 10 2.62 -30.02 16.26
C TYR A 10 3.18 -29.58 17.62
N TYR A 11 4.04 -28.57 17.58
CA TYR A 11 4.73 -27.99 18.73
C TYR A 11 4.60 -26.47 18.72
N ASN A 12 4.77 -25.83 19.87
CA ASN A 12 4.89 -24.37 19.94
C ASN A 12 6.25 -23.94 19.38
N PHE A 13 6.30 -22.84 18.63
CA PHE A 13 7.54 -22.29 18.09
C PHE A 13 8.56 -21.95 19.17
N LYS A 14 8.12 -21.59 20.39
CA LYS A 14 9.01 -21.38 21.54
C LYS A 14 9.88 -22.60 21.88
N GLU A 15 9.48 -23.80 21.45
CA GLU A 15 10.17 -25.07 21.68
C GLU A 15 11.19 -25.41 20.57
N ILE A 16 11.28 -24.60 19.50
CA ILE A 16 12.17 -24.87 18.37
C ILE A 16 13.64 -24.57 18.70
N ARG A 17 14.56 -25.39 18.18
CA ARG A 17 15.99 -25.08 18.22
C ARG A 17 16.27 -23.75 17.51
N GLY A 18 17.00 -22.86 18.17
CA GLY A 18 17.33 -21.53 17.63
C GLY A 18 16.29 -20.44 17.92
N TYR A 19 15.26 -20.72 18.74
CA TYR A 19 14.26 -19.73 19.15
C TYR A 19 14.89 -18.43 19.69
N ILE A 20 15.91 -18.53 20.55
CA ILE A 20 16.60 -17.37 21.14
C ILE A 20 17.22 -16.50 20.04
N ASN A 21 17.85 -17.09 19.02
CA ASN A 21 18.45 -16.36 17.91
C ASN A 21 17.38 -15.62 17.08
N PHE A 22 16.22 -16.25 16.86
CA PHE A 22 15.09 -15.60 16.20
C PHE A 22 14.58 -14.40 17.01
N MET A 23 14.54 -14.50 18.34
CA MET A 23 14.07 -13.42 19.20
C MET A 23 15.00 -12.21 19.23
N HIS A 24 16.32 -12.38 19.07
CA HIS A 24 17.28 -11.27 19.20
C HIS A 24 17.20 -10.21 18.09
N HIS A 25 16.95 -10.59 16.84
CA HIS A 25 16.85 -9.62 15.73
C HIS A 25 15.79 -9.98 14.67
N PRO A 26 15.69 -11.22 14.16
CA PRO A 26 14.74 -11.55 13.10
C PRO A 26 13.27 -11.28 13.45
N SER A 27 12.89 -11.46 14.71
CA SER A 27 11.53 -11.20 15.19
C SER A 27 11.15 -9.72 15.07
N GLU A 28 12.04 -8.81 15.46
CA GLU A 28 11.82 -7.37 15.36
C GLU A 28 11.81 -6.90 13.89
N LEU A 29 12.72 -7.42 13.08
CA LEU A 29 12.74 -7.13 11.63
C LEU A 29 11.43 -7.55 10.96
N LEU A 30 10.94 -8.76 11.25
CA LEU A 30 9.67 -9.25 10.71
C LEU A 30 8.51 -8.37 11.17
N LYS A 31 8.53 -7.97 12.45
CA LYS A 31 7.53 -7.08 13.03
C LYS A 31 7.47 -5.78 12.23
N ASN A 32 8.59 -5.06 12.16
CA ASN A 32 8.69 -3.79 11.47
C ASN A 32 8.30 -3.91 9.99
N THR A 33 8.78 -4.96 9.32
CA THR A 33 8.44 -5.21 7.90
C THR A 33 6.94 -5.36 7.68
N LEU A 34 6.23 -6.07 8.56
CA LEU A 34 4.78 -6.26 8.46
C LEU A 34 3.98 -5.02 8.89
N GLU A 35 4.43 -4.33 9.94
CA GLU A 35 3.82 -3.07 10.40
C GLU A 35 3.90 -1.99 9.33
N ASP A 36 5.04 -1.89 8.66
CA ASP A 36 5.25 -0.96 7.55
C ASP A 36 4.45 -1.36 6.31
N PHE A 37 4.50 -2.64 5.93
CA PHE A 37 3.87 -3.12 4.71
C PHE A 37 2.34 -3.04 4.75
N PHE A 38 1.72 -3.53 5.83
CA PHE A 38 0.26 -3.52 5.99
C PHE A 38 -0.27 -2.31 6.75
N SER A 39 0.60 -1.47 7.31
CA SER A 39 0.17 -0.29 8.06
C SER A 39 -0.66 -0.65 9.31
N VAL A 40 -0.21 -1.66 10.06
CA VAL A 40 -0.88 -2.25 11.23
C VAL A 40 0.06 -2.35 12.43
N GLU A 41 -0.48 -2.67 13.61
CA GLU A 41 0.28 -3.15 14.76
C GLU A 41 0.45 -4.68 14.67
N VAL A 42 1.64 -5.18 15.01
CA VAL A 42 1.96 -6.60 14.96
C VAL A 42 2.27 -7.16 16.35
N ASN A 43 1.56 -8.24 16.71
CA ASN A 43 1.77 -8.99 17.94
C ASN A 43 2.05 -10.47 17.66
N TYR A 44 2.86 -11.10 18.50
CA TYR A 44 3.21 -12.52 18.36
C TYR A 44 2.60 -13.37 19.47
N ASN A 45 2.11 -14.55 19.10
CA ASN A 45 1.86 -15.65 20.03
C ASN A 45 2.76 -16.84 19.65
N PHE A 46 3.84 -17.05 20.41
CA PHE A 46 4.80 -18.14 20.21
C PHE A 46 4.39 -19.46 20.88
N SER A 47 3.24 -19.48 21.54
CA SER A 47 2.70 -20.68 22.18
C SER A 47 1.21 -20.87 21.88
N PRO A 48 0.83 -20.91 20.59
CA PRO A 48 -0.58 -20.94 20.19
C PRO A 48 -1.31 -22.21 20.63
N LEU A 49 -0.61 -23.30 20.94
CA LEU A 49 -1.22 -24.54 21.42
C LEU A 49 -1.69 -24.47 22.88
N LEU A 50 -1.26 -23.44 23.63
CA LEU A 50 -1.72 -23.19 25.01
C LEU A 50 -2.98 -22.30 25.05
N ASP A 51 -3.38 -21.73 23.91
CA ASP A 51 -4.57 -20.92 23.77
C ASP A 51 -5.72 -21.83 23.29
N ASN A 52 -6.72 -22.04 24.15
CA ASN A 52 -7.80 -22.99 23.88
C ASN A 52 -8.62 -22.62 22.64
N ASP A 53 -8.83 -21.34 22.38
CA ASP A 53 -9.64 -20.86 21.25
C ASP A 53 -8.87 -21.06 19.93
N LEU A 54 -7.59 -20.68 19.91
CA LEU A 54 -6.72 -20.91 18.74
C LEU A 54 -6.49 -22.40 18.51
N LEU A 55 -6.33 -23.19 19.58
CA LEU A 55 -6.15 -24.63 19.47
C LEU A 55 -7.36 -25.29 18.79
N ALA A 56 -8.58 -24.96 19.22
CA ALA A 56 -9.80 -25.48 18.61
C ALA A 56 -9.89 -25.11 17.12
N LEU A 57 -9.51 -23.88 16.75
CA LEU A 57 -9.48 -23.44 15.35
C LEU A 57 -8.48 -24.22 14.51
N ILE A 58 -7.26 -24.44 15.03
CA ILE A 58 -6.19 -25.20 14.36
C ILE A 58 -6.62 -26.67 14.17
N GLN A 59 -7.18 -27.29 15.21
CA GLN A 59 -7.64 -28.69 15.14
C GLN A 59 -8.76 -28.89 14.13
N ASN A 60 -9.71 -27.94 14.07
CA ASN A 60 -10.82 -28.01 13.12
C ASN A 60 -10.38 -27.74 11.66
N ASN A 61 -9.29 -27.00 11.45
CA ASN A 61 -8.82 -26.60 10.13
C ASN A 61 -7.28 -26.60 10.03
N PRO A 62 -6.61 -27.76 10.09
CA PRO A 62 -5.15 -27.85 10.21
C PRO A 62 -4.38 -27.28 9.00
N LYS A 63 -5.05 -27.14 7.85
CA LYS A 63 -4.47 -26.58 6.61
C LYS A 63 -4.68 -25.06 6.46
N ARG A 64 -5.35 -24.42 7.42
CA ARG A 64 -5.71 -23.01 7.34
C ARG A 64 -4.61 -22.15 7.97
N ASN A 65 -4.07 -21.23 7.18
CA ASN A 65 -2.95 -20.36 7.60
C ASN A 65 -3.41 -18.95 8.02
N VAL A 66 -4.71 -18.64 7.89
CA VAL A 66 -5.26 -17.30 8.17
C VAL A 66 -6.63 -17.40 8.81
N TYR A 67 -6.81 -16.70 9.91
CA TYR A 67 -8.05 -16.53 10.64
C TYR A 67 -8.39 -15.04 10.67
N VAL A 68 -9.60 -14.69 10.21
CA VAL A 68 -10.10 -13.31 10.31
C VAL A 68 -10.92 -13.27 11.59
N ASP A 69 -10.35 -12.72 12.66
CA ASP A 69 -10.95 -12.75 13.99
C ASP A 69 -12.10 -11.73 14.06
N ASN A 70 -11.85 -10.53 13.51
CA ASN A 70 -12.85 -9.47 13.32
C ASN A 70 -12.34 -8.46 12.27
N ASN A 71 -13.12 -7.40 12.02
CA ASN A 71 -12.77 -6.35 11.06
C ASN A 71 -11.45 -5.63 11.36
N ASN A 72 -10.96 -5.67 12.59
CA ASN A 72 -9.75 -4.97 13.03
C ASN A 72 -8.59 -5.91 13.38
N GLN A 73 -8.76 -7.22 13.21
CA GLN A 73 -7.73 -8.19 13.55
C GLN A 73 -7.74 -9.41 12.62
N VAL A 74 -6.56 -9.73 12.09
CA VAL A 74 -6.29 -10.94 11.32
C VAL A 74 -5.13 -11.71 11.94
N SER A 75 -5.32 -12.99 12.17
CA SER A 75 -4.32 -13.90 12.71
C SER A 75 -3.72 -14.76 11.60
N LEU A 76 -2.40 -14.69 11.42
CA LEU A 76 -1.62 -15.53 10.51
C LEU A 76 -1.02 -16.69 11.30
N LEU A 77 -1.41 -17.92 10.97
CA LEU A 77 -0.78 -19.12 11.50
C LEU A 77 0.46 -19.44 10.65
N ILE A 78 1.62 -19.35 11.28
CA ILE A 78 2.90 -19.65 10.65
C ILE A 78 3.37 -21.01 11.12
N THR A 79 3.66 -21.86 10.14
CA THR A 79 4.19 -23.21 10.34
C THR A 79 5.64 -23.27 9.88
N VAL A 80 6.54 -23.78 10.72
CA VAL A 80 7.94 -24.02 10.41
C VAL A 80 8.21 -25.52 10.41
N ASN A 81 8.73 -26.03 9.29
CA ASN A 81 8.84 -27.46 9.01
C ASN A 81 10.31 -27.91 8.92
N PRO A 82 11.00 -28.11 10.07
CA PRO A 82 12.40 -28.52 10.07
C PRO A 82 12.65 -29.92 9.49
N ILE A 83 11.66 -30.81 9.63
CA ILE A 83 11.61 -32.19 9.12
C ILE A 83 10.16 -32.50 8.72
N SER A 84 9.91 -33.58 7.97
CA SER A 84 8.60 -33.87 7.37
C SER A 84 7.45 -33.96 8.36
N ASP A 85 7.69 -34.49 9.57
CA ASP A 85 6.61 -34.90 10.49
C ASP A 85 6.50 -34.01 11.74
N ALA A 86 7.34 -32.96 11.85
CA ALA A 86 7.32 -32.02 12.97
C ALA A 86 7.03 -30.60 12.47
N HIS A 87 5.97 -30.01 13.01
CA HIS A 87 5.51 -28.66 12.68
C HIS A 87 5.59 -27.77 13.91
N TYR A 88 6.32 -26.67 13.82
CA TYR A 88 6.40 -25.67 14.86
C TYR A 88 5.52 -24.48 14.50
N LEU A 89 4.59 -24.14 15.39
CA LEU A 89 3.56 -23.13 15.16
C LEU A 89 3.83 -21.86 15.95
N PHE A 90 3.69 -20.72 15.29
CA PHE A 90 3.45 -19.44 15.96
C PHE A 90 2.42 -18.63 15.20
N VAL A 91 1.75 -17.72 15.90
CA VAL A 91 0.73 -16.85 15.33
C VAL A 91 1.24 -15.42 15.30
N ILE A 92 1.00 -14.74 14.18
CA ILE A 92 1.18 -13.31 14.02
C ILE A 92 -0.20 -12.66 13.98
N GLN A 93 -0.50 -11.80 14.94
CA GLN A 93 -1.72 -11.02 14.97
C GLN A 93 -1.46 -9.66 14.34
N LEU A 94 -2.14 -9.38 13.24
CA LEU A 94 -2.18 -8.08 12.58
C LEU A 94 -3.38 -7.32 13.12
N LYS A 95 -3.15 -6.22 13.86
CA LYS A 95 -4.20 -5.37 14.42
C LYS A 95 -4.18 -4.01 13.73
N GLY A 96 -5.27 -3.66 13.08
CA GLY A 96 -5.38 -2.38 12.38
C GLY A 96 -6.81 -2.11 11.95
N ASN A 97 -7.15 -0.83 11.82
CA ASN A 97 -8.50 -0.45 11.42
C ASN A 97 -8.86 -1.08 10.08
N SER A 98 -9.94 -1.88 10.08
CA SER A 98 -10.51 -2.46 8.86
C SER A 98 -9.62 -3.47 8.12
N ILE A 99 -8.55 -3.97 8.74
CA ILE A 99 -7.66 -4.99 8.15
C ILE A 99 -8.41 -6.29 7.80
N GLY A 100 -9.48 -6.60 8.54
CA GLY A 100 -10.36 -7.75 8.31
C GLY A 100 -11.56 -7.48 7.40
N LEU A 101 -11.91 -6.21 7.13
CA LEU A 101 -12.92 -5.85 6.09
C LEU A 101 -12.41 -6.16 4.69
N GLU A 102 -11.09 -6.28 4.53
CA GLU A 102 -10.52 -6.88 3.36
C GLU A 102 -11.01 -8.32 3.26
N ASN A 103 -12.00 -8.57 2.39
CA ASN A 103 -12.48 -9.91 2.05
C ASN A 103 -11.41 -10.64 1.19
N ARG A 104 -10.19 -10.76 1.75
CA ARG A 104 -8.95 -11.16 1.09
C ARG A 104 -8.16 -12.21 1.87
N PRO A 105 -8.74 -13.37 2.22
CA PRO A 105 -7.94 -14.50 2.71
C PRO A 105 -6.71 -14.75 1.82
N LYS A 106 -6.80 -14.51 0.50
CA LYS A 106 -5.70 -14.74 -0.44
C LYS A 106 -4.43 -13.92 -0.13
N ILE A 107 -4.54 -12.64 0.24
CA ILE A 107 -3.34 -11.81 0.46
C ILE A 107 -2.57 -12.27 1.69
N PHE A 108 -3.29 -12.43 2.80
CA PHE A 108 -2.77 -12.92 4.06
C PHE A 108 -2.27 -14.37 3.95
N ASN A 109 -2.94 -15.21 3.16
CA ASN A 109 -2.49 -16.60 2.95
C ASN A 109 -1.16 -16.66 2.20
N VAL A 110 -0.98 -15.82 1.17
CA VAL A 110 0.30 -15.76 0.45
C VAL A 110 1.39 -15.21 1.38
N MET A 111 1.09 -14.19 2.18
CA MET A 111 2.06 -13.65 3.16
C MET A 111 2.45 -14.69 4.22
N ALA A 112 1.47 -15.33 4.86
CA ALA A 112 1.72 -16.40 5.85
C ALA A 112 2.57 -17.53 5.25
N SER A 113 2.27 -17.94 4.01
CA SER A 113 3.07 -18.93 3.29
C SER A 113 4.51 -18.47 3.01
N CYS A 114 4.71 -17.19 2.67
CA CYS A 114 6.05 -16.64 2.44
C CYS A 114 6.87 -16.62 3.73
N ILE A 115 6.27 -16.19 4.85
CA ILE A 115 6.91 -16.17 6.17
C ILE A 115 7.26 -17.59 6.60
N SER A 116 6.31 -18.53 6.52
CA SER A 116 6.53 -19.95 6.80
C SER A 116 7.71 -20.53 6.01
N LYS A 117 7.77 -20.24 4.71
CA LYS A 117 8.84 -20.71 3.84
C LYS A 117 10.19 -20.09 4.21
N SER A 118 10.24 -18.76 4.40
CA SER A 118 11.47 -18.05 4.80
C SER A 118 12.00 -18.54 6.14
N LEU A 119 11.13 -18.82 7.11
CA LEU A 119 11.55 -19.35 8.41
C LEU A 119 12.00 -20.80 8.33
N THR A 120 11.30 -21.63 7.57
CA THR A 120 11.72 -23.01 7.31
C THR A 120 13.08 -23.07 6.63
N GLU A 121 13.32 -22.21 5.62
CA GLU A 121 14.63 -22.08 4.95
C GLU A 121 15.73 -21.60 5.90
N SER A 122 15.40 -20.77 6.90
CA SER A 122 16.37 -20.25 7.87
C SER A 122 16.65 -21.18 9.05
N TYR A 123 15.83 -22.23 9.25
CA TYR A 123 15.97 -23.15 10.39
C TYR A 123 17.31 -23.86 10.42
N ALA A 124 17.84 -24.26 9.25
CA ALA A 124 19.12 -24.95 9.13
C ALA A 124 20.28 -24.14 9.78
N ASP A 125 20.21 -22.82 9.70
CA ASP A 125 21.20 -21.89 10.27
C ASP A 125 20.77 -21.33 11.63
N SER A 126 19.89 -22.05 12.35
CA SER A 126 19.31 -21.62 13.63
C SER A 126 18.75 -20.19 13.57
N PHE A 127 18.04 -19.87 12.48
CA PHE A 127 17.41 -18.58 12.18
C PHE A 127 18.36 -17.39 11.91
N THR A 128 19.68 -17.59 11.85
CA THR A 128 20.63 -16.50 11.56
C THR A 128 20.37 -15.89 10.17
N LYS A 129 20.06 -16.74 9.18
CA LYS A 129 19.71 -16.32 7.81
C LYS A 129 18.40 -15.53 7.71
N ALA A 130 17.54 -15.61 8.73
CA ALA A 130 16.23 -14.94 8.72
C ALA A 130 16.35 -13.41 8.65
N ILE A 131 17.46 -12.83 9.11
CA ILE A 131 17.72 -11.38 8.99
C ILE A 131 17.73 -10.90 7.53
N TRP A 132 18.15 -11.75 6.59
CA TRP A 132 18.13 -11.45 5.17
C TRP A 132 16.76 -11.73 4.53
N LEU A 133 16.05 -12.74 5.04
CA LEU A 133 14.84 -13.26 4.40
C LEU A 133 13.54 -12.58 4.85
N LEU A 134 13.54 -11.90 6.00
CA LEU A 134 12.32 -11.34 6.61
C LEU A 134 12.12 -9.83 6.37
N GLY A 135 13.06 -9.14 5.71
CA GLY A 135 12.95 -7.74 5.29
C GLY A 135 12.44 -7.57 3.85
N ASP A 136 13.11 -6.72 3.05
CA ASP A 136 12.77 -6.44 1.63
C ASP A 136 12.61 -7.72 0.79
N VAL A 137 13.46 -8.73 1.03
CA VAL A 137 13.40 -10.04 0.34
C VAL A 137 12.05 -10.74 0.56
N LEU A 138 11.48 -10.65 1.77
CA LEU A 138 10.17 -11.22 2.08
C LEU A 138 9.10 -10.56 1.23
N ILE A 139 9.09 -9.22 1.17
CA ILE A 139 8.08 -8.46 0.47
C ILE A 139 8.18 -8.69 -1.04
N LYS A 140 9.39 -8.66 -1.61
CA LYS A 140 9.59 -8.97 -3.03
C LYS A 140 9.13 -10.39 -3.36
N ARG A 141 9.48 -11.39 -2.54
CA ARG A 141 9.01 -12.79 -2.69
C ARG A 141 7.48 -12.85 -2.63
N PHE A 142 6.88 -12.16 -1.67
CA PHE A 142 5.43 -12.07 -1.51
C PHE A 142 4.77 -11.46 -2.75
N ILE A 143 5.20 -10.29 -3.22
CA ILE A 143 4.63 -9.62 -4.40
C ILE A 143 4.74 -10.56 -5.61
N SER A 144 5.92 -11.12 -5.86
CA SER A 144 6.17 -12.03 -6.98
C SER A 144 5.25 -13.26 -6.98
N LEU A 145 5.01 -13.86 -5.81
CA LEU A 145 4.11 -15.01 -5.68
C LEU A 145 2.65 -14.59 -5.77
N PHE A 146 2.27 -13.47 -5.18
CA PHE A 146 0.89 -12.98 -5.14
C PHE A 146 0.38 -12.65 -6.54
N VAL A 147 1.15 -11.86 -7.31
CA VAL A 147 0.78 -11.45 -8.68
C VAL A 147 1.09 -12.53 -9.71
N GLY A 148 2.09 -13.38 -9.47
CA GLY A 148 2.48 -14.45 -10.38
C GLY A 148 1.57 -15.68 -10.35
N LYS A 149 0.88 -15.96 -9.23
CA LYS A 149 0.16 -17.22 -9.01
C LYS A 149 -0.81 -17.59 -10.16
N GLY A 150 -0.46 -18.63 -10.92
CA GLY A 150 -1.27 -19.15 -12.04
C GLY A 150 -1.25 -18.29 -13.31
N VAL A 151 -0.39 -17.27 -13.35
CA VAL A 151 -0.41 -16.25 -14.41
C VAL A 151 0.97 -16.04 -15.01
N TYR A 152 1.95 -15.65 -14.20
CA TYR A 152 3.30 -15.33 -14.62
C TYR A 152 4.32 -16.19 -13.86
N ASN A 153 5.51 -16.35 -14.44
CA ASN A 153 6.62 -16.94 -13.71
C ASN A 153 7.05 -15.98 -12.59
N SER A 154 6.95 -16.41 -11.33
CA SER A 154 7.28 -15.58 -10.17
C SER A 154 8.73 -15.09 -10.18
N TYR A 155 9.67 -15.86 -10.73
CA TYR A 155 11.07 -15.41 -10.87
C TYR A 155 11.20 -14.25 -11.84
N LYS A 156 10.46 -14.26 -12.96
CA LYS A 156 10.46 -13.13 -13.90
C LYS A 156 9.89 -11.87 -13.27
N ILE A 157 8.80 -12.00 -12.50
CA ILE A 157 8.25 -10.88 -11.73
C ILE A 157 9.29 -10.35 -10.74
N HIS A 158 9.95 -11.23 -9.99
CA HIS A 158 11.00 -10.84 -9.05
C HIS A 158 12.12 -10.06 -9.74
N SER A 159 12.62 -10.57 -10.88
CA SER A 159 13.62 -9.89 -11.71
C SER A 159 13.13 -8.54 -12.25
N SER A 160 11.84 -8.40 -12.56
CA SER A 160 11.24 -7.11 -12.93
C SER A 160 11.25 -6.13 -11.77
N ILE A 161 10.95 -6.58 -10.54
CA ILE A 161 11.03 -5.73 -9.34
C ILE A 161 12.46 -5.21 -9.16
N ASP A 162 13.47 -6.07 -9.25
CA ASP A 162 14.87 -5.65 -9.11
C ASP A 162 15.33 -4.75 -10.27
N PHE A 163 14.87 -5.03 -11.50
CA PHE A 163 15.12 -4.15 -12.64
C PHE A 163 14.56 -2.75 -12.40
N PHE A 164 13.30 -2.64 -12.00
CA PHE A 164 12.65 -1.36 -11.72
C PHE A 164 13.21 -0.65 -10.49
N THR A 165 13.70 -1.40 -9.50
CA THR A 165 14.43 -0.82 -8.35
C THR A 165 15.69 -0.11 -8.80
N ARG A 166 16.46 -0.72 -9.73
CA ARG A 166 17.64 -0.09 -10.35
C ARG A 166 17.27 1.07 -11.26
N LEU A 167 16.20 0.92 -12.06
CA LEU A 167 15.71 1.96 -12.97
C LEU A 167 15.33 3.22 -12.21
N ARG A 168 14.65 3.07 -11.06
CA ARG A 168 14.31 4.17 -10.16
C ARG A 168 15.54 5.00 -9.78
N SER A 169 16.63 4.36 -9.40
CA SER A 169 17.87 5.07 -9.03
C SER A 169 18.71 5.57 -10.22
N THR A 170 18.20 5.45 -11.46
CA THR A 170 18.95 5.82 -12.66
C THR A 170 18.61 7.25 -13.11
N THR A 171 19.63 7.98 -13.59
CA THR A 171 19.47 9.33 -14.12
C THR A 171 19.70 9.39 -15.62
N PHE A 172 19.00 10.28 -16.31
CA PHE A 172 19.27 10.69 -17.68
C PHE A 172 19.54 12.20 -17.67
N GLU A 173 20.66 12.63 -18.28
CA GLU A 173 21.10 14.04 -18.27
C GLU A 173 21.15 14.67 -16.86
N GLY A 174 21.56 13.89 -15.87
CA GLY A 174 21.69 14.33 -14.46
C GLY A 174 20.37 14.45 -13.70
N LYS A 175 19.24 14.06 -14.30
CA LYS A 175 17.92 14.06 -13.64
C LYS A 175 17.37 12.65 -13.53
N TYR A 176 16.73 12.33 -12.41
CA TYR A 176 15.89 11.15 -12.33
C TYR A 176 14.71 11.31 -13.29
N PHE A 177 14.25 10.20 -13.85
CA PHE A 177 13.13 10.18 -14.78
C PHE A 177 12.05 9.20 -14.34
N SER A 178 10.86 9.41 -14.87
CA SER A 178 9.72 8.51 -14.70
C SER A 178 9.64 7.55 -15.87
N SER A 179 9.12 6.34 -15.65
CA SER A 179 8.97 5.33 -16.69
C SER A 179 7.93 4.29 -16.30
N GLY A 180 7.41 3.55 -17.27
CA GLY A 180 6.36 2.56 -17.05
C GLY A 180 6.41 1.36 -17.98
N LEU A 181 6.03 0.21 -17.45
CA LEU A 181 5.88 -1.05 -18.16
C LEU A 181 4.57 -1.71 -17.75
N ILE A 182 3.73 -2.01 -18.73
CA ILE A 182 2.58 -2.89 -18.58
C ILE A 182 3.03 -4.31 -18.93
N VAL A 183 2.76 -5.24 -18.02
CA VAL A 183 2.91 -6.68 -18.21
C VAL A 183 1.52 -7.25 -18.42
N THR A 184 1.29 -7.88 -19.57
CA THR A 184 0.00 -8.47 -19.94
C THR A 184 0.13 -9.92 -20.37
N LYS A 185 -0.93 -10.72 -20.24
CA LYS A 185 -0.98 -12.06 -20.84
C LYS A 185 -1.22 -12.04 -22.35
N SER A 186 -1.88 -10.98 -22.84
CA SER A 186 -2.33 -10.89 -24.22
C SER A 186 -2.08 -9.48 -24.74
N ILE A 187 -1.00 -9.33 -25.48
CA ILE A 187 -0.70 -8.09 -26.21
C ILE A 187 -1.82 -7.75 -27.22
N TYR A 188 -2.55 -8.77 -27.70
CA TYR A 188 -3.67 -8.59 -28.62
C TYR A 188 -4.82 -7.81 -28.00
N ASP A 189 -5.03 -7.93 -26.69
CA ASP A 189 -6.13 -7.23 -26.01
C ASP A 189 -5.96 -5.71 -26.12
N TYR A 190 -4.70 -5.24 -26.18
CA TYR A 190 -4.32 -3.84 -26.38
C TYR A 190 -4.31 -3.38 -27.85
N LYS A 191 -4.42 -4.30 -28.83
CA LYS A 191 -4.48 -3.95 -30.26
C LYS A 191 -5.88 -3.60 -30.73
N ASP A 192 -6.88 -4.20 -30.11
CA ASP A 192 -8.25 -4.12 -30.58
C ASP A 192 -9.00 -2.96 -29.91
N SER A 193 -9.36 -1.94 -30.70
CA SER A 193 -10.18 -0.82 -30.25
C SER A 193 -11.56 -1.21 -29.74
N SER A 194 -12.04 -2.44 -30.01
CA SER A 194 -13.30 -2.96 -29.49
C SER A 194 -13.21 -3.52 -28.06
N ASN A 195 -12.01 -3.77 -27.54
CA ASN A 195 -11.79 -4.39 -26.23
C ASN A 195 -11.74 -3.38 -25.06
N ASN A 196 -12.37 -2.20 -25.18
CA ASN A 196 -12.42 -1.16 -24.14
C ASN A 196 -11.06 -0.63 -23.64
N HIS A 197 -9.92 -0.95 -24.27
CA HIS A 197 -8.64 -0.33 -23.94
C HIS A 197 -8.60 1.09 -24.49
N PHE A 198 -8.61 2.08 -23.61
CA PHE A 198 -8.49 3.50 -23.97
C PHE A 198 -7.04 3.83 -24.35
N GLY A 199 -6.63 3.54 -25.58
CA GLY A 199 -5.31 3.92 -26.06
C GLY A 199 -4.95 3.39 -27.43
N ILE A 200 -3.70 3.63 -27.82
CA ILE A 200 -3.14 3.22 -29.11
C ILE A 200 -1.88 2.39 -28.83
N LEU A 201 -1.86 1.17 -29.36
CA LEU A 201 -0.67 0.33 -29.37
C LEU A 201 0.17 0.60 -30.62
N GLN A 202 1.46 0.89 -30.43
CA GLN A 202 2.40 1.13 -31.52
C GLN A 202 3.57 0.15 -31.43
N SER A 203 3.98 -0.39 -32.58
CA SER A 203 5.16 -1.25 -32.68
C SER A 203 6.45 -0.43 -32.64
N LEU A 204 7.44 -0.91 -31.89
CA LEU A 204 8.76 -0.31 -31.83
C LEU A 204 9.63 -0.82 -32.98
N TYR A 205 10.44 0.07 -33.57
CA TYR A 205 11.47 -0.31 -34.53
C TYR A 205 12.55 -1.19 -33.91
N THR A 206 12.93 -0.88 -32.66
CA THR A 206 13.98 -1.59 -31.92
C THR A 206 13.37 -2.27 -30.70
N CYS A 207 13.65 -3.56 -30.57
CA CYS A 207 13.16 -4.38 -29.47
C CYS A 207 14.16 -4.32 -28.30
N SER A 208 13.67 -4.27 -27.07
CA SER A 208 14.52 -4.21 -25.87
C SER A 208 14.32 -5.40 -24.95
N LYS A 209 15.41 -5.88 -24.35
CA LYS A 209 15.39 -6.99 -23.39
C LYS A 209 15.18 -6.43 -21.99
N LEU A 210 14.05 -6.75 -21.36
CA LEU A 210 13.71 -6.25 -20.02
C LEU A 210 14.76 -6.57 -18.95
N PHE A 211 15.47 -7.69 -19.07
CA PHE A 211 16.46 -8.13 -18.08
C PHE A 211 17.92 -7.87 -18.48
N SER A 212 18.16 -7.09 -19.54
CA SER A 212 19.53 -6.67 -19.90
C SER A 212 19.98 -5.44 -19.10
N ARG A 213 21.14 -4.90 -19.45
CA ARG A 213 21.61 -3.60 -18.94
C ARG A 213 20.55 -2.52 -19.22
N ILE A 214 20.36 -1.60 -18.27
CA ILE A 214 19.46 -0.46 -18.44
C ILE A 214 20.03 0.46 -19.54
N ASP A 215 19.32 0.55 -20.65
CA ASP A 215 19.49 1.61 -21.64
C ASP A 215 18.68 2.83 -21.19
N THR A 216 19.36 3.81 -20.62
CA THR A 216 18.72 5.00 -20.04
C THR A 216 17.94 5.81 -21.07
N ARG A 217 18.44 5.90 -22.30
CA ARG A 217 17.77 6.63 -23.37
C ARG A 217 16.48 5.92 -23.76
N TYR A 218 16.51 4.59 -23.89
CA TYR A 218 15.31 3.81 -24.18
C TYR A 218 14.25 3.98 -23.08
N TRP A 219 14.62 3.79 -21.81
CA TRP A 219 13.65 3.85 -20.72
C TRP A 219 13.13 5.25 -20.40
N TYR A 220 13.86 6.30 -20.79
CA TYR A 220 13.44 7.70 -20.68
C TYR A 220 12.29 8.09 -21.62
N LEU A 221 12.09 7.36 -22.74
CA LEU A 221 11.12 7.76 -23.78
C LEU A 221 9.65 7.59 -23.38
N VAL A 222 9.36 6.83 -22.32
CA VAL A 222 8.00 6.66 -21.79
C VAL A 222 7.93 7.28 -20.40
N ASP A 223 6.83 7.96 -20.11
CA ASP A 223 6.63 8.71 -18.86
C ASP A 223 6.03 7.86 -17.72
N GLY A 224 5.49 6.68 -18.02
CA GLY A 224 4.77 5.85 -17.05
C GLY A 224 3.43 6.44 -16.59
N TYR A 225 2.87 7.38 -17.36
CA TYR A 225 1.61 8.06 -17.07
C TYR A 225 0.66 8.05 -18.27
N SER A 226 1.12 8.62 -19.37
CA SER A 226 0.41 8.63 -20.65
C SER A 226 0.97 7.59 -21.63
N SER A 227 2.18 7.10 -21.37
CA SER A 227 2.91 6.20 -22.24
C SER A 227 3.60 5.10 -21.44
N PHE A 228 3.54 3.88 -21.97
CA PHE A 228 4.01 2.68 -21.28
C PHE A 228 4.64 1.71 -22.27
N TYR A 229 5.75 1.08 -21.90
CA TYR A 229 6.18 -0.13 -22.61
C TYR A 229 5.21 -1.28 -22.34
N LEU A 230 5.06 -2.22 -23.28
CA LEU A 230 4.18 -3.38 -23.13
C LEU A 230 4.95 -4.68 -23.39
N THR A 231 4.78 -5.68 -22.50
CA THR A 231 5.38 -7.01 -22.66
C THR A 231 4.49 -8.12 -22.11
N ASP A 232 4.69 -9.35 -22.60
CA ASP A 232 4.12 -10.57 -22.04
C ASP A 232 5.10 -11.34 -21.13
N LEU A 233 6.28 -10.76 -20.86
CA LEU A 233 7.43 -11.38 -20.19
C LEU A 233 8.01 -12.63 -20.88
N LYS A 234 7.44 -13.08 -22.00
CA LYS A 234 7.95 -14.21 -22.78
C LYS A 234 8.90 -13.72 -23.87
N LYS A 235 8.59 -12.57 -24.46
CA LYS A 235 9.36 -11.94 -25.54
C LYS A 235 9.98 -10.62 -25.09
N ASP A 236 10.83 -10.07 -25.95
CA ASP A 236 11.38 -8.74 -25.81
C ASP A 236 10.25 -7.68 -25.86
N ILE A 237 10.55 -6.46 -25.45
CA ILE A 237 9.61 -5.35 -25.49
C ILE A 237 9.50 -4.89 -26.94
N HIS A 238 8.36 -5.16 -27.56
CA HIS A 238 8.07 -4.87 -28.97
C HIS A 238 7.11 -3.69 -29.18
N TYR A 239 6.47 -3.23 -28.11
CA TYR A 239 5.37 -2.28 -28.21
C TYR A 239 5.45 -1.18 -27.16
N VAL A 240 4.94 -0.01 -27.54
CA VAL A 240 4.57 1.07 -26.64
C VAL A 240 3.06 1.25 -26.71
N PHE A 241 2.43 1.42 -25.55
CA PHE A 241 1.03 1.74 -25.41
C PHE A 241 0.90 3.20 -24.99
N ILE A 242 0.17 3.98 -25.79
CA ILE A 242 -0.16 5.37 -25.48
C ILE A 242 -1.59 5.40 -24.97
N ASN A 243 -1.72 5.70 -23.69
CA ASN A 243 -2.99 5.82 -23.00
C ASN A 243 -3.75 7.06 -23.51
N SER A 244 -4.97 6.87 -23.99
CA SER A 244 -5.88 7.94 -24.37
C SER A 244 -7.05 8.10 -23.39
N ASP A 245 -6.96 7.44 -22.22
CA ASP A 245 -8.00 7.50 -21.19
C ASP A 245 -8.22 8.95 -20.73
N THR A 246 -9.44 9.42 -20.96
CA THR A 246 -9.93 10.74 -20.54
C THR A 246 -10.75 10.67 -19.25
N ASP A 247 -10.78 9.50 -18.57
CA ASP A 247 -11.56 9.25 -17.36
C ASP A 247 -11.43 10.45 -16.41
N PRO A 248 -12.53 11.10 -16.01
CA PRO A 248 -12.48 12.24 -15.11
C PRO A 248 -11.81 11.90 -13.76
N SER A 249 -11.95 10.65 -13.29
CA SER A 249 -11.36 10.11 -12.06
C SER A 249 -9.83 10.08 -12.15
N TYR A 250 -9.18 10.92 -11.33
CA TYR A 250 -7.73 10.87 -11.20
C TYR A 250 -7.22 9.50 -10.75
N LEU A 251 -7.91 8.86 -9.81
CA LEU A 251 -7.49 7.58 -9.26
C LEU A 251 -7.51 6.48 -10.32
N ASN A 252 -8.55 6.45 -11.16
CA ASN A 252 -8.63 5.48 -12.25
C ASN A 252 -7.50 5.67 -13.25
N ARG A 253 -7.14 6.92 -13.57
CA ARG A 253 -5.99 7.22 -14.43
C ARG A 253 -4.66 6.79 -13.79
N VAL A 254 -4.45 7.04 -12.50
CA VAL A 254 -3.20 6.68 -11.81
C VAL A 254 -3.03 5.17 -11.66
N LEU A 255 -4.12 4.45 -11.41
CA LEU A 255 -4.14 3.00 -11.26
C LEU A 255 -4.38 2.27 -12.59
N LEU A 256 -4.61 3.00 -13.68
CA LEU A 256 -5.00 2.47 -14.98
C LEU A 256 -6.19 1.49 -14.87
N LYS A 257 -7.20 1.77 -14.04
CA LYS A 257 -8.30 0.81 -13.74
C LYS A 257 -9.08 0.38 -14.99
N ASN A 258 -9.24 1.27 -15.97
CA ASN A 258 -9.95 0.99 -17.22
C ASN A 258 -9.02 0.43 -18.32
N VAL A 259 -7.72 0.39 -18.06
CA VAL A 259 -6.67 0.03 -19.03
C VAL A 259 -6.00 -1.29 -18.67
N LEU A 260 -5.89 -1.63 -17.38
CA LEU A 260 -5.37 -2.92 -16.93
C LEU A 260 -6.53 -3.91 -16.83
N MET A 261 -6.45 -5.00 -17.60
CA MET A 261 -7.48 -6.03 -17.60
C MET A 261 -6.99 -7.32 -16.97
N GLY A 262 -7.93 -8.18 -16.57
CA GLY A 262 -7.64 -9.55 -16.18
C GLY A 262 -6.55 -9.67 -15.10
N SER A 263 -5.35 -10.10 -15.49
CA SER A 263 -4.20 -10.26 -14.59
C SER A 263 -3.04 -9.30 -14.88
N ASP A 264 -3.28 -8.24 -15.64
CA ASP A 264 -2.25 -7.28 -16.04
C ASP A 264 -1.65 -6.57 -14.83
N LEU A 265 -0.38 -6.18 -14.99
CA LEU A 265 0.41 -5.50 -13.98
C LEU A 265 1.05 -4.26 -14.58
N LEU A 266 0.99 -3.13 -13.87
CA LEU A 266 1.75 -1.94 -14.19
C LEU A 266 2.94 -1.83 -13.24
N PHE A 267 4.14 -1.78 -13.79
CA PHE A 267 5.34 -1.31 -13.10
C PHE A 267 5.57 0.15 -13.44
N ARG A 268 5.78 1.00 -12.44
CA ARG A 268 6.02 2.43 -12.62
C ARG A 268 7.13 2.91 -11.70
N VAL A 269 8.06 3.70 -12.24
CA VAL A 269 8.97 4.52 -11.43
C VAL A 269 8.64 5.98 -11.63
N GLU A 270 8.81 6.76 -10.56
CA GLU A 270 8.55 8.20 -10.60
C GLU A 270 9.71 8.98 -9.97
N ASN A 271 10.36 9.79 -10.80
CA ASN A 271 11.39 10.79 -10.42
C ASN A 271 12.42 10.29 -9.39
N GLY A 272 12.78 9.02 -9.47
CA GLY A 272 13.74 8.36 -8.59
C GLY A 272 13.31 8.15 -7.13
N ARG A 273 12.06 8.48 -6.80
CA ARG A 273 11.50 8.34 -5.46
C ARG A 273 10.75 7.03 -5.29
N ASP A 274 9.78 6.80 -6.18
CA ASP A 274 8.80 5.73 -6.01
C ASP A 274 9.02 4.61 -7.03
N LEU A 275 8.79 3.38 -6.57
CA LEU A 275 8.49 2.24 -7.43
C LEU A 275 7.09 1.75 -7.06
N SER A 276 6.16 1.76 -8.00
CA SER A 276 4.79 1.27 -7.82
C SER A 276 4.53 0.07 -8.72
N ILE A 277 3.87 -0.94 -8.16
CA ILE A 277 3.38 -2.12 -8.87
C ILE A 277 1.87 -2.17 -8.66
N VAL A 278 1.11 -1.90 -9.73
CA VAL A 278 -0.35 -1.85 -9.69
C VAL A 278 -0.93 -3.07 -10.39
N THR A 279 -1.94 -3.69 -9.78
CA THR A 279 -2.70 -4.78 -10.39
C THR A 279 -3.99 -4.25 -11.03
N SER A 280 -4.54 -4.97 -12.00
CA SER A 280 -5.87 -4.72 -12.57
C SER A 280 -7.01 -4.61 -11.52
N LYS A 281 -6.82 -5.17 -10.33
CA LYS A 281 -7.78 -5.09 -9.21
C LYS A 281 -7.65 -3.80 -8.38
N GLY A 282 -6.81 -2.86 -8.79
CA GLY A 282 -6.59 -1.60 -8.08
C GLY A 282 -5.71 -1.71 -6.83
N TYR A 283 -5.03 -2.85 -6.62
CA TYR A 283 -4.03 -2.98 -5.56
C TYR A 283 -2.73 -2.35 -6.01
N GLU A 284 -2.09 -1.58 -5.13
CA GLU A 284 -0.79 -0.98 -5.36
C GLU A 284 0.21 -1.47 -4.30
N PHE A 285 1.36 -1.94 -4.75
CA PHE A 285 2.54 -2.15 -3.91
C PHE A 285 3.53 -1.05 -4.22
N ILE A 286 3.77 -0.16 -3.26
CA ILE A 286 4.64 1.00 -3.46
C ILE A 286 5.89 0.88 -2.58
N HIS A 287 7.05 1.06 -3.18
CA HIS A 287 8.32 1.20 -2.50
C HIS A 287 8.74 2.67 -2.49
N GLN A 288 8.64 3.28 -1.31
CA GLN A 288 8.89 4.69 -1.06
C GLN A 288 9.68 4.81 0.25
N GLU A 289 10.75 5.60 0.25
CA GLU A 289 11.64 5.78 1.41
C GLU A 289 12.22 4.47 1.99
N ASN A 290 12.68 3.58 1.11
CA ASN A 290 13.26 2.27 1.48
C ASN A 290 12.29 1.31 2.17
N VAL A 291 10.99 1.58 2.09
CA VAL A 291 9.94 0.77 2.70
C VAL A 291 8.88 0.43 1.67
N TRP A 292 8.47 -0.84 1.63
CA TRP A 292 7.31 -1.28 0.85
C TRP A 292 6.03 -1.06 1.66
N ARG A 293 4.97 -0.59 0.98
CA ARG A 293 3.63 -0.42 1.53
C ARG A 293 2.61 -1.02 0.58
N PHE A 294 1.54 -1.57 1.15
CA PHE A 294 0.39 -2.09 0.43
C PHE A 294 -0.76 -1.08 0.50
N ARG A 295 -1.30 -0.71 -0.67
CA ARG A 295 -2.39 0.25 -0.80
C ARG A 295 -3.61 -0.35 -1.48
N ASN A 296 -4.76 0.01 -0.92
CA ASN A 296 -6.06 -0.45 -1.34
C ASN A 296 -7.04 0.72 -1.37
N TYR A 297 -7.12 1.37 -2.52
CA TYR A 297 -7.85 2.62 -2.67
C TYR A 297 -9.37 2.45 -2.56
N ASP A 298 -9.92 1.29 -2.94
CA ASP A 298 -11.36 1.02 -2.86
C ASP A 298 -11.81 0.88 -1.40
N MET A 299 -11.00 0.23 -0.56
CA MET A 299 -11.25 0.19 0.87
C MET A 299 -11.09 1.57 1.48
N LEU A 300 -10.04 2.31 1.13
CA LEU A 300 -9.87 3.68 1.63
C LEU A 300 -11.10 4.54 1.30
N GLN A 301 -11.63 4.42 0.08
CA GLN A 301 -12.84 5.12 -0.34
C GLN A 301 -14.04 4.72 0.50
N ALA A 302 -14.29 3.42 0.70
CA ALA A 302 -15.39 2.92 1.51
C ALA A 302 -15.32 3.43 2.96
N LEU A 303 -14.12 3.45 3.55
CA LEU A 303 -13.90 3.90 4.92
C LEU A 303 -14.11 5.41 5.09
N ILE A 304 -13.68 6.21 4.11
CA ILE A 304 -13.93 7.66 4.09
C ILE A 304 -15.43 7.94 3.89
N GLN A 305 -16.07 7.27 2.93
CA GLN A 305 -17.51 7.43 2.62
C GLN A 305 -18.42 7.06 3.81
N ALA A 306 -17.98 6.13 4.66
CA ALA A 306 -18.68 5.79 5.89
C ALA A 306 -18.71 6.95 6.92
N LYS A 307 -17.77 7.90 6.84
CA LYS A 307 -17.64 9.02 7.77
C LYS A 307 -18.10 10.36 7.16
N VAL A 308 -17.81 10.58 5.87
CA VAL A 308 -18.24 11.77 5.11
C VAL A 308 -18.74 11.36 3.73
N LYS A 309 -19.96 11.74 3.39
CA LYS A 309 -20.54 11.46 2.07
C LYS A 309 -19.96 12.41 1.04
N LEU A 310 -19.12 11.90 0.15
CA LEU A 310 -18.50 12.66 -0.94
C LEU A 310 -19.03 12.16 -2.27
N SER A 311 -19.18 13.04 -3.26
CA SER A 311 -19.33 12.57 -4.65
C SER A 311 -18.01 11.97 -5.12
N ASP A 312 -18.06 11.06 -6.11
CA ASP A 312 -16.84 10.45 -6.66
C ASP A 312 -15.88 11.50 -7.22
N SER A 313 -16.39 12.58 -7.82
CA SER A 313 -15.58 13.68 -8.34
C SER A 313 -14.80 14.40 -7.22
N VAL A 314 -15.46 14.70 -6.10
CA VAL A 314 -14.82 15.35 -4.94
C VAL A 314 -13.81 14.41 -4.30
N TYR A 315 -14.15 13.13 -4.10
CA TYR A 315 -13.23 12.14 -3.56
C TYR A 315 -11.95 12.01 -4.39
N ASN A 316 -12.10 11.89 -5.72
CA ASN A 316 -10.96 11.76 -6.63
C ASN A 316 -10.08 13.02 -6.65
N SER A 317 -10.67 14.21 -6.61
CA SER A 317 -9.92 15.46 -6.50
C SER A 317 -9.24 15.60 -5.13
N LEU A 318 -9.88 15.20 -4.05
CA LEU A 318 -9.29 15.21 -2.71
C LEU A 318 -8.05 14.30 -2.67
N LEU A 319 -8.21 13.07 -3.14
CA LEU A 319 -7.13 12.09 -3.17
C LEU A 319 -5.99 12.53 -4.10
N TYR A 320 -6.29 13.22 -5.20
CA TYR A 320 -5.28 13.85 -6.05
C TYR A 320 -4.37 14.78 -5.24
N TYR A 321 -4.94 15.70 -4.45
CA TYR A 321 -4.14 16.64 -3.67
C TYR A 321 -3.40 15.95 -2.52
N VAL A 322 -4.01 14.96 -1.85
CA VAL A 322 -3.34 14.15 -0.82
C VAL A 322 -2.11 13.45 -1.39
N LEU A 323 -2.24 12.76 -2.53
CA LEU A 323 -1.13 12.09 -3.19
C LEU A 323 -0.10 13.07 -3.75
N TYR A 324 -0.54 14.23 -4.26
CA TYR A 324 0.35 15.28 -4.71
C TYR A 324 1.26 15.76 -3.57
N CYS A 325 0.69 16.04 -2.39
CA CYS A 325 1.47 16.43 -1.22
C CYS A 325 2.48 15.35 -0.81
N SER A 326 2.04 14.08 -0.76
CA SER A 326 2.90 12.94 -0.45
C SER A 326 4.08 12.81 -1.41
N LYS A 327 3.84 12.98 -2.71
CA LYS A 327 4.87 12.87 -3.76
C LYS A 327 5.83 14.04 -3.84
N HIS A 328 5.52 15.18 -3.24
CA HIS A 328 6.31 16.42 -3.33
C HIS A 328 6.85 16.90 -1.98
N ASP A 329 6.90 16.03 -0.97
CA ASP A 329 7.40 16.32 0.37
C ASP A 329 6.68 17.49 1.06
N ILE A 330 5.38 17.65 0.76
CA ILE A 330 4.58 18.72 1.33
C ILE A 330 3.91 18.17 2.59
N SER A 331 4.45 18.53 3.74
CA SER A 331 3.76 18.32 5.02
C SER A 331 2.45 19.09 5.03
N SER A 332 1.34 18.40 5.28
CA SER A 332 0.01 19.02 5.20
C SER A 332 -1.00 18.32 6.10
N ILE A 333 -1.96 19.09 6.61
CA ILE A 333 -3.18 18.56 7.25
C ILE A 333 -4.37 19.00 6.41
N ILE A 334 -5.09 18.03 5.87
CA ILE A 334 -6.31 18.25 5.08
C ILE A 334 -7.49 17.71 5.85
N TRP A 335 -8.50 18.53 6.11
CA TRP A 335 -9.68 18.15 6.88
C TRP A 335 -10.95 18.32 6.07
N VAL A 336 -11.75 17.25 6.05
CA VAL A 336 -13.08 17.21 5.47
C VAL A 336 -14.10 17.05 6.59
N PRO A 337 -14.75 18.14 7.04
CA PRO A 337 -15.69 18.06 8.14
C PRO A 337 -17.01 17.44 7.71
N ALA A 338 -17.58 16.59 8.56
CA ALA A 338 -18.94 16.09 8.37
C ALA A 338 -19.98 17.21 8.55
N TYR A 339 -19.74 18.11 9.50
CA TYR A 339 -20.59 19.27 9.78
C TYR A 339 -19.78 20.56 9.77
N ILE A 340 -20.01 21.40 8.76
CA ILE A 340 -19.29 22.68 8.61
C ILE A 340 -19.57 23.66 9.75
N SER A 341 -20.78 23.60 10.33
CA SER A 341 -21.18 24.43 11.46
C SER A 341 -20.37 24.18 12.74
N LYS A 342 -19.74 23.00 12.85
CA LYS A 342 -18.90 22.62 14.00
C LYS A 342 -17.41 22.93 13.78
N VAL A 343 -17.05 23.61 12.68
CA VAL A 343 -15.64 23.92 12.35
C VAL A 343 -15.07 25.04 13.21
N GLN A 344 -15.70 26.22 13.21
CA GLN A 344 -15.13 27.41 13.85
C GLN A 344 -14.81 27.24 15.34
N PRO A 345 -15.63 26.54 16.16
CA PRO A 345 -15.30 26.32 17.58
C PRO A 345 -14.01 25.53 17.81
N LEU A 346 -13.56 24.74 16.82
CA LEU A 346 -12.33 23.95 16.89
C LEU A 346 -11.09 24.76 16.45
N LEU A 347 -11.26 25.98 15.93
CA LEU A 347 -10.18 26.78 15.38
C LEU A 347 -9.84 27.96 16.29
N LYS A 348 -8.55 28.19 16.50
CA LYS A 348 -8.00 29.39 17.14
C LYS A 348 -7.82 30.52 16.13
N SER A 349 -7.41 30.19 14.90
CA SER A 349 -7.31 31.12 13.78
C SER A 349 -7.59 30.42 12.46
N PHE A 350 -8.06 31.17 11.47
CA PHE A 350 -8.36 30.68 10.13
C PHE A 350 -8.24 31.81 9.10
N HIS A 351 -7.92 31.45 7.85
CA HIS A 351 -7.82 32.39 6.74
C HIS A 351 -8.72 31.98 5.58
N SER A 352 -9.32 32.97 4.93
CA SER A 352 -10.08 32.83 3.68
C SER A 352 -9.46 33.71 2.60
N PHE A 353 -9.29 33.21 1.39
CA PHE A 353 -8.59 33.93 0.33
C PHE A 353 -9.53 34.82 -0.49
N THR A 354 -10.62 34.25 -1.01
CA THR A 354 -11.57 34.92 -1.91
C THR A 354 -12.95 35.03 -1.28
N ARG A 355 -13.72 36.05 -1.70
CA ARG A 355 -15.15 36.17 -1.35
C ARG A 355 -16.00 35.15 -2.10
N SER A 356 -15.61 34.84 -3.34
CA SER A 356 -16.22 33.78 -4.14
C SER A 356 -15.68 32.42 -3.72
N SER A 357 -16.56 31.42 -3.66
CA SER A 357 -16.16 30.03 -3.44
C SER A 357 -15.42 29.48 -4.66
N PHE A 358 -14.39 28.68 -4.42
CA PHE A 358 -13.75 27.85 -5.44
C PHE A 358 -13.66 26.41 -4.95
N ASN A 359 -13.56 25.48 -5.90
CA ASN A 359 -13.72 24.06 -5.66
C ASN A 359 -12.48 23.28 -6.12
N ILE A 360 -12.10 22.25 -5.37
CA ILE A 360 -10.94 21.39 -5.68
C ILE A 360 -11.08 20.63 -7.00
N MET A 361 -12.30 20.48 -7.52
CA MET A 361 -12.58 19.83 -8.80
C MET A 361 -12.19 20.69 -10.01
N ASP A 362 -12.14 22.01 -9.86
CA ASP A 362 -11.80 22.92 -10.94
C ASP A 362 -10.28 23.03 -11.12
N ARG A 363 -9.82 22.59 -12.29
CA ARG A 363 -8.39 22.55 -12.64
C ARG A 363 -7.77 23.93 -12.73
N ASN A 364 -8.54 24.97 -13.01
CA ASN A 364 -8.05 26.36 -13.07
C ASN A 364 -7.52 26.83 -11.71
N TYR A 365 -8.08 26.31 -10.62
CA TYR A 365 -7.64 26.62 -9.25
C TYR A 365 -6.59 25.66 -8.72
N SER A 366 -6.12 24.67 -9.49
CA SER A 366 -5.21 23.64 -9.00
C SER A 366 -3.90 24.19 -8.44
N GLY A 367 -3.33 25.22 -9.07
CA GLY A 367 -2.14 25.91 -8.57
C GLY A 367 -2.39 26.64 -7.24
N LEU A 368 -3.59 27.21 -7.06
CA LEU A 368 -3.97 27.88 -5.82
C LEU A 368 -4.19 26.88 -4.68
N VAL A 369 -4.92 25.80 -4.94
CA VAL A 369 -5.18 24.74 -3.96
C VAL A 369 -3.86 24.13 -3.47
N LYS A 370 -2.91 23.85 -4.38
CA LYS A 370 -1.57 23.35 -4.00
C LYS A 370 -0.84 24.28 -3.03
N ARG A 371 -0.89 25.60 -3.25
CA ARG A 371 -0.28 26.59 -2.35
C ARG A 371 -0.96 26.65 -0.98
N MET A 372 -2.28 26.47 -0.93
CA MET A 372 -3.02 26.40 0.33
C MET A 372 -2.66 25.15 1.12
N MET A 373 -2.52 24.00 0.45
CA MET A 373 -2.12 22.74 1.09
C MET A 373 -0.69 22.78 1.64
N SER A 374 0.19 23.57 1.04
CA SER A 374 1.55 23.81 1.54
C SER A 374 1.65 24.89 2.62
N SER A 375 0.54 25.56 2.95
CA SER A 375 0.51 26.53 4.05
C SER A 375 0.62 25.79 5.39
N ASP A 376 1.35 26.37 6.34
CA ASP A 376 1.38 25.83 7.71
C ASP A 376 -0.02 25.89 8.35
N GLY A 377 -0.42 24.81 9.03
CA GLY A 377 -1.77 24.60 9.56
C GLY A 377 -2.66 23.70 8.70
N ALA A 378 -3.94 23.60 9.09
CA ALA A 378 -4.91 22.75 8.40
C ALA A 378 -5.62 23.48 7.26
N THR A 379 -5.89 22.75 6.17
CA THR A 379 -6.78 23.18 5.07
C THR A 379 -8.11 22.47 5.18
N ILE A 380 -9.21 23.22 5.06
CA ILE A 380 -10.57 22.74 5.30
C ILE A 380 -11.33 22.71 3.99
N ILE A 381 -11.75 21.51 3.59
CA ILE A 381 -12.54 21.26 2.37
C ILE A 381 -13.91 20.73 2.78
N SER A 382 -14.97 21.40 2.38
CA SER A 382 -16.35 20.93 2.59
C SER A 382 -16.66 19.67 1.78
N VAL A 383 -17.71 18.94 2.17
CA VAL A 383 -18.12 17.69 1.48
C VAL A 383 -18.46 17.85 0.01
N ASP A 384 -18.79 19.07 -0.42
CA ASP A 384 -19.04 19.46 -1.82
C ASP A 384 -17.75 19.77 -2.62
N GLY A 385 -16.58 19.71 -1.97
CA GLY A 385 -15.27 20.06 -2.56
C GLY A 385 -14.89 21.55 -2.45
N THR A 386 -15.72 22.38 -1.83
CA THR A 386 -15.41 23.81 -1.65
C THR A 386 -14.31 23.98 -0.60
N VAL A 387 -13.23 24.69 -0.94
CA VAL A 387 -12.19 25.07 0.04
C VAL A 387 -12.72 26.23 0.88
N LYS A 388 -12.84 26.04 2.19
CA LYS A 388 -13.39 27.07 3.10
C LYS A 388 -12.32 27.90 3.76
N TYR A 389 -11.32 27.23 4.32
CA TYR A 389 -10.25 27.86 5.09
C TYR A 389 -8.91 27.18 4.81
N TYR A 390 -7.83 27.94 4.98
CA TYR A 390 -6.46 27.45 4.92
C TYR A 390 -5.65 28.04 6.08
N GLY A 391 -4.50 27.43 6.35
CA GLY A 391 -3.60 27.85 7.42
C GLY A 391 -4.27 27.88 8.79
N CYS A 392 -5.18 26.94 9.05
CA CYS A 392 -5.97 26.95 10.28
C CYS A 392 -5.16 26.42 11.45
N ILE A 393 -5.16 27.16 12.56
CA ILE A 393 -4.58 26.72 13.83
C ILE A 393 -5.71 26.16 14.69
N VAL A 394 -5.56 24.92 15.15
CA VAL A 394 -6.59 24.21 15.93
C VAL A 394 -6.47 24.54 17.41
N ASN A 395 -7.62 24.71 18.08
CA ASN A 395 -7.68 24.97 19.51
C ASN A 395 -7.49 23.67 20.31
N MET A 396 -6.28 23.48 20.86
CA MET A 396 -5.91 22.28 21.61
C MET A 396 -6.52 22.21 23.02
N ASP A 397 -7.07 23.30 23.55
CA ASP A 397 -7.71 23.30 24.88
C ASP A 397 -9.03 22.51 24.89
N SER A 398 -9.60 22.28 23.70
CA SER A 398 -10.77 21.41 23.49
C SER A 398 -10.44 19.92 23.53
N ALA A 399 -9.16 19.56 23.59
CA ALA A 399 -8.67 18.21 23.41
C ALA A 399 -8.54 17.48 24.77
N LYS A 400 -9.52 16.65 25.15
CA LYS A 400 -9.30 15.58 26.14
C LYS A 400 -8.47 14.46 25.49
N VAL A 401 -7.22 14.71 25.13
CA VAL A 401 -6.43 13.74 24.34
C VAL A 401 -5.36 13.09 25.19
N ASN A 402 -5.57 11.80 25.46
CA ASN A 402 -4.53 10.89 25.91
C ASN A 402 -3.44 10.78 24.82
N ALA A 403 -2.20 10.98 25.24
CA ALA A 403 -0.96 11.03 24.48
C ALA A 403 -0.95 10.30 23.12
N VAL A 404 -1.17 11.05 22.03
CA VAL A 404 -0.66 10.69 20.69
C VAL A 404 0.70 11.37 20.53
N LYS A 405 1.72 10.66 20.06
CA LYS A 405 3.05 11.24 19.84
C LYS A 405 3.02 12.19 18.62
N GLY A 406 3.26 13.48 18.85
CA GLY A 406 3.42 14.51 17.82
C GLY A 406 2.23 15.47 17.70
N THR A 407 2.55 16.77 17.57
CA THR A 407 1.57 17.87 17.56
C THR A 407 0.59 17.76 16.39
N GLY A 408 1.07 17.42 15.18
CA GLY A 408 0.23 17.28 13.99
C GLY A 408 -0.72 16.08 14.00
N GLU A 409 -0.32 14.96 14.62
CA GLU A 409 -1.18 13.76 14.73
C GLU A 409 -2.27 13.95 15.78
N THR A 410 -1.95 14.64 16.86
CA THR A 410 -2.92 15.06 17.87
C THR A 410 -3.97 15.98 17.24
N VAL A 411 -3.54 16.96 16.43
CA VAL A 411 -4.43 17.86 15.69
C VAL A 411 -5.32 17.09 14.73
N ALA A 412 -4.75 16.23 13.88
CA ALA A 412 -5.53 15.46 12.91
C ALA A 412 -6.55 14.53 13.60
N SER A 413 -6.16 13.90 14.72
CA SER A 413 -7.08 13.08 15.50
C SER A 413 -8.22 13.90 16.12
N LEU A 414 -7.96 15.12 16.58
CA LEU A 414 -9.01 16.01 17.09
C LEU A 414 -9.95 16.45 15.97
N LEU A 415 -9.42 16.83 14.81
CA LEU A 415 -10.21 17.23 13.64
C LEU A 415 -11.11 16.09 13.14
N ALA A 416 -10.61 14.87 13.16
CA ALA A 416 -11.39 13.69 12.79
C ALA A 416 -12.63 13.50 13.68
N SER A 417 -12.68 14.05 14.90
CA SER A 417 -13.90 14.04 15.74
C SER A 417 -15.15 14.56 15.03
N ASN A 418 -14.97 15.39 14.00
CA ASN A 418 -15.99 15.86 13.10
C ASN A 418 -15.56 15.62 11.64
N GLY A 419 -15.58 14.37 11.17
CA GLY A 419 -15.33 14.02 9.76
C GLY A 419 -14.06 13.22 9.55
N VAL A 420 -13.26 13.58 8.54
CA VAL A 420 -12.03 12.86 8.17
C VAL A 420 -10.86 13.82 8.05
N ALA A 421 -9.73 13.48 8.65
CA ALA A 421 -8.49 14.25 8.53
C ALA A 421 -7.36 13.41 7.91
N PHE A 422 -6.64 14.01 6.97
CA PHE A 422 -5.43 13.45 6.37
C PHE A 422 -4.24 14.23 6.92
N LYS A 423 -3.27 13.51 7.48
CA LYS A 423 -1.96 14.06 7.82
C LYS A 423 -0.96 13.47 6.85
N ILE A 424 -0.35 14.34 6.05
CA ILE A 424 0.72 13.99 5.14
C ILE A 424 2.01 14.49 5.78
N SER A 425 2.96 13.59 5.98
CA SER A 425 4.29 13.93 6.47
C SER A 425 5.18 14.42 5.32
N GLN A 426 6.23 15.16 5.64
CA GLN A 426 7.24 15.55 4.66
C GLN A 426 7.94 14.36 4.00
N ASP A 427 7.97 13.22 4.69
CA ASP A 427 8.49 11.92 4.21
C ASP A 427 7.50 11.19 3.26
N GLY A 428 6.38 11.84 2.92
CA GLY A 428 5.37 11.29 2.02
C GLY A 428 4.40 10.28 2.67
N THR A 429 4.61 9.88 3.92
CA THR A 429 3.67 9.01 4.65
C THR A 429 2.32 9.71 4.85
N ILE A 430 1.25 9.05 4.43
CA ILE A 430 -0.12 9.54 4.64
C ILE A 430 -0.72 8.80 5.84
N LYS A 431 -1.36 9.54 6.76
CA LYS A 431 -2.17 8.98 7.85
C LYS A 431 -3.59 9.53 7.74
N VAL A 432 -4.58 8.64 7.70
CA VAL A 432 -6.00 8.99 7.60
C VAL A 432 -6.68 8.71 8.92
N PHE A 433 -7.29 9.74 9.50
CA PHE A 433 -8.00 9.70 10.77
C PHE A 433 -9.50 9.75 10.51
N LEU A 434 -10.22 8.73 10.99
CA LEU A 434 -11.63 8.47 10.64
C LEU A 434 -12.61 8.58 11.83
N ASN A 435 -12.15 8.98 13.01
CA ASN A 435 -12.94 9.04 14.24
C ASN A 435 -13.39 7.68 14.78
N GLU A 436 -12.69 7.21 15.82
CA GLU A 436 -13.21 6.40 16.92
C GLU A 436 -12.08 6.37 17.97
N GLY A 437 -12.44 6.33 19.26
CA GLY A 437 -11.49 6.43 20.36
C GLY A 437 -10.25 5.51 20.22
N LYS A 438 -9.14 5.98 20.79
CA LYS A 438 -7.79 5.36 20.79
C LYS A 438 -7.17 5.16 19.41
N GLY A 439 -6.39 6.15 18.96
CA GLY A 439 -5.22 5.92 18.08
C GLY A 439 -5.48 5.36 16.68
N GLY A 440 -6.73 5.24 16.24
CA GLY A 440 -7.08 4.64 14.96
C GLY A 440 -6.79 5.55 13.78
N CYS A 441 -5.56 5.48 13.23
CA CYS A 441 -5.23 6.03 11.92
C CYS A 441 -4.91 4.90 10.95
N ILE A 442 -5.33 5.05 9.70
CA ILE A 442 -4.88 4.20 8.60
C ILE A 442 -3.62 4.85 8.07
N LYS A 443 -2.46 4.21 8.23
CA LYS A 443 -1.29 4.62 7.44
C LYS A 443 -1.55 4.16 5.99
N PHE A 444 -1.40 5.08 5.05
CA PHE A 444 -1.74 4.89 3.64
C PHE A 444 -0.52 5.09 2.75
#